data_AF-A0A0C3GDI5-F1
#
_entry.id   AF-A0A0C3GDI5-F1
#
_cell.length_a   1.000
_cell.length_b   1.000
_cell.length_c   1.000
_cell.angle_alpha   90.00
_cell.angle_beta   90.00
_cell.angle_gamma   90.00
#
_symmetry.space_group_name_H-M   'P 1'
#
loop_
_entity.id
_entity.type
_entity.pdbx_description
1 polymer ?
#
loop_
_entity_poly.entity_id
_entity_poly.type
_entity_poly.pdbx_seq_one_letter_code
_entity_poly.pdbx_strand_id
1 'polypeptide(L)' 'TFAGVVYTTTWRIVLGLAAVNNWVVDQMDVKLAFLYGDIDEEVYVDLPDGWE' A
#
# COMPACT_ATOMS: atom_id res chain seq x y z
N THR A 1 6.85 6.01 11.99
CA THR A 1 5.88 4.97 11.59
C THR A 1 5.69 5.00 10.10
N PHE A 2 6.36 4.10 9.37
CA PHE A 2 6.18 3.96 7.92
C PHE A 2 5.25 2.77 7.70
N ALA A 3 3.95 3.04 7.60
CA ALA A 3 3.01 2.05 7.10
C ALA A 3 3.40 1.78 5.64
N GLY A 4 3.63 0.51 5.29
CA GLY A 4 3.92 0.06 3.93
C GLY A 4 2.68 0.23 3.04
N VAL A 5 2.34 1.48 2.73
CA VAL A 5 1.38 1.86 1.71
C VAL A 5 1.95 1.35 0.39
N VAL A 6 1.16 0.59 -0.37
CA VAL A 6 1.54 0.11 -1.72
C VAL A 6 2.34 1.19 -2.43
N TYR A 7 3.55 0.82 -2.83
CA TYR A 7 4.51 1.68 -3.50
C TYR A 7 3.77 2.49 -4.56
N THR A 8 3.65 3.79 -4.35
CA THR A 8 2.92 4.70 -5.24
C THR A 8 3.45 4.62 -6.68
N THR A 9 4.71 4.20 -6.81
CA THR A 9 5.39 3.81 -8.04
C THR A 9 4.61 2.79 -8.86
N THR A 10 4.02 1.75 -8.25
CA THR A 10 3.37 0.65 -8.99
C THR A 10 2.14 1.12 -9.76
N TRP A 11 1.20 1.81 -9.10
CA TRP A 11 0.02 2.31 -9.80
C TRP A 11 0.37 3.43 -10.79
N ARG A 12 1.40 4.24 -10.50
CA ARG A 12 1.92 5.24 -11.44
C ARG A 12 2.47 4.61 -12.72
N ILE A 13 3.18 3.49 -12.63
CA ILE A 13 3.67 2.74 -13.80
C ILE A 13 2.50 2.20 -14.61
N VAL A 14 1.50 1.60 -13.96
CA VAL A 14 0.32 1.05 -14.65
C VAL A 14 -0.46 2.15 -15.37
N LEU A 15 -0.70 3.30 -14.73
CA LEU A 15 -1.34 4.44 -15.38
C LEU A 15 -0.48 5.04 -16.51
N GLY A 16 0.83 5.10 -16.33
CA GLY A 16 1.76 5.54 -17.38
C GLY A 16 1.71 4.63 -18.61
N LEU A 17 1.63 3.31 -18.40
CA LEU A 17 1.47 2.35 -19.47
C LEU A 17 0.13 2.52 -20.19
N ALA A 18 -0.96 2.72 -19.45
CA ALA A 18 -2.27 3.00 -20.03
C ALA A 18 -2.25 4.27 -20.89
N ALA A 19 -1.60 5.33 -20.42
CA ALA A 19 -1.46 6.58 -21.17
C ALA A 19 -0.65 6.41 -22.46
N VAL A 20 0.45 5.66 -22.44
CA VAL A 20 1.28 5.39 -23.63
C VAL A 20 0.53 4.56 -24.67
N ASN A 21 -0.30 3.61 -24.22
CA ASN A 21 -1.08 2.75 -25.10
C ASN A 21 -2.46 3.31 -25.47
N ASN A 22 -2.77 4.54 -25.03
CA ASN A 22 -4.07 5.19 -25.21
C ASN A 22 -5.25 4.32 -24.73
N TRP A 23 -5.06 3.62 -23.61
CA TRP A 23 -6.08 2.79 -22.98
C TRP A 23 -7.01 3.64 -22.14
N VAL A 24 -8.31 3.38 -22.27
CA VAL A 24 -9.33 3.93 -21.38
C VAL A 24 -9.30 3.13 -20.07
N VAL A 25 -9.12 3.82 -18.95
CA VAL A 25 -9.15 3.22 -17.61
C VAL A 25 -10.49 3.55 -16.97
N ASP A 26 -11.42 2.60 -16.97
CA ASP A 26 -12.77 2.80 -16.41
C ASP A 26 -12.79 2.73 -14.88
N GLN A 27 -12.04 1.79 -14.29
CA GLN A 27 -11.87 1.69 -12.84
C GLN A 27 -10.58 0.94 -12.50
N MET A 28 -9.84 1.44 -11.51
CA MET A 28 -8.66 0.78 -10.94
C MET A 28 -8.91 0.52 -9.45
N ASP A 29 -9.27 -0.72 -9.10
CA ASP A 29 -9.33 -1.16 -7.71
C ASP A 29 -7.96 -1.69 -7.28
N VAL A 30 -7.19 -0.87 -6.57
CA VAL A 30 -5.94 -1.31 -5.95
C VAL A 30 -6.29 -1.88 -4.59
N LYS A 31 -6.41 -3.20 -4.50
CA LYS A 31 -6.35 -3.86 -3.20
C LYS A 31 -4.94 -3.71 -2.67
N LEU A 32 -4.78 -2.73 -1.78
CA LEU A 32 -3.67 -2.73 -0.85
C LEU A 32 -3.80 -4.06 -0.11
N ALA A 33 -2.98 -5.04 -0.48
CA ALA A 33 -2.70 -6.12 0.44
C ALA A 33 -2.00 -5.45 1.62
N PHE A 34 -2.80 -4.96 2.59
CA PHE A 34 -2.36 -5.09 3.96
C PHE A 34 -1.92 -6.55 4.04
N LEU A 35 -0.65 -6.77 4.34
CA LEU A 35 -0.14 -8.06 4.71
C LEU A 35 -0.98 -8.51 5.92
N TYR A 36 -2.15 -9.11 5.66
CA TYR A 36 -2.77 -10.11 6.53
C TYR A 36 -2.06 -11.45 6.26
N GLY A 37 -0.75 -11.42 5.97
CA GLY A 37 0.07 -12.56 6.33
C GLY A 37 0.08 -12.57 7.84
N ASP A 38 -0.08 -13.74 8.44
CA ASP A 38 0.19 -13.90 9.86
C ASP A 38 1.51 -13.21 10.16
N ILE A 39 1.47 -12.22 11.06
CA ILE A 39 2.66 -11.47 11.42
C ILE A 39 3.49 -12.44 12.26
N ASP A 40 4.42 -13.16 11.62
CA ASP A 40 5.40 -14.03 12.29
C ASP A 40 6.46 -13.23 13.07
N GLU A 41 6.45 -11.89 12.94
CA GLU A 41 7.30 -10.98 13.72
C GLU A 41 6.55 -10.39 14.92
N GLU A 42 7.16 -10.48 16.10
CA GLU A 42 6.65 -9.84 17.31
C GLU A 42 6.71 -8.31 17.16
N VAL A 43 5.57 -7.68 16.83
CA VAL A 43 5.47 -6.22 16.76
C VAL A 43 5.39 -5.67 18.17
N TYR A 44 6.53 -5.26 18.71
CA TYR A 44 6.56 -4.47 19.95
C TYR A 44 6.03 -3.07 19.64
N VAL A 45 4.78 -2.81 20.06
CA VAL A 45 4.22 -1.46 20.10
C VAL A 45 4.60 -0.88 21.44
N ASP A 46 5.58 0.02 21.48
CA ASP A 46 5.81 0.84 22.67
C ASP A 46 4.58 1.70 22.93
N LEU A 47 4.07 1.62 24.16
CA LEU A 47 2.94 2.42 24.60
C LEU A 47 3.40 3.89 24.56
N PRO A 48 2.66 4.80 23.91
CA PRO A 48 3.03 6.21 23.91
C PRO A 48 3.04 6.75 25.34
N ASP A 49 4.08 7.50 25.69
CA ASP A 49 4.22 8.13 27.01
C ASP A 49 2.95 8.92 27.35
N GLY A 50 2.25 8.50 28.41
CA GLY A 50 1.03 9.14 28.90
C GLY A 50 -0.22 8.28 28.93
N TRP A 51 -0.12 6.96 28.74
CA TRP A 51 -1.20 6.02 29.02
C TRP A 51 -0.88 5.27 30.33
N GLU A 52 -1.47 5.73 31.45
CA GLU A 52 -1.58 4.98 32.72
C GLU A 52 -2.80 4.05 32.71
#